data_AF-A0A925GZB9-F1
#
_entry.id   AF-A0A925GZB9-F1
#
_cell.length_a   1.000
_cell.length_b   1.000
_cell.length_c   1.000
_cell.angle_alpha   90.00
_cell.angle_beta   90.00
_cell.angle_gamma   90.00
#
_symmetry.space_group_name_H-M   'P 1'
#
loop_
_entity.id
_entity.type
_entity.pdbx_description
1 polymer ?
#
loop_
_entity_poly.entity_id
_entity_poly.type
_entity_poly.pdbx_seq_one_letter_code
_entity_poly.pdbx_strand_id
1 'polypeptide(L)'
;MTKAAKAAAEKQRKRKEFEASRIEKMQNYAELSSCHREYFLGYFGDGEMSECSNCDNCPEERAETPRAFALHSRVTHKVLGRGVVERYQGGNTVVHFDDGGLTTLSLKAVKESNLLMPLA
;
A
#
# COMPACT_ATOMS: atom_id res chain seq x y z
N MET A 1 -30.86 -6.42 -44.74
CA MET A 1 -29.84 -5.62 -44.03
C MET A 1 -28.68 -5.29 -44.96
N THR A 2 -28.22 -4.04 -45.02
CA THR A 2 -27.13 -3.59 -45.89
C THR A 2 -25.76 -4.05 -45.39
N LYS A 3 -24.76 -4.15 -46.29
CA LYS A 3 -23.37 -4.48 -45.93
C LYS A 3 -22.81 -3.55 -44.85
N ALA A 4 -23.18 -2.26 -44.92
CA ALA A 4 -22.81 -1.26 -43.93
C ALA A 4 -23.41 -1.54 -42.54
N ALA A 5 -24.69 -1.95 -42.46
CA ALA A 5 -25.33 -2.31 -41.20
C ALA A 5 -24.68 -3.53 -40.53
N LYS A 6 -24.30 -4.55 -41.31
CA LYS A 6 -23.57 -5.73 -40.81
C LYS A 6 -22.19 -5.34 -40.27
N ALA A 7 -21.44 -4.51 -41.00
CA ALA A 7 -20.12 -4.05 -40.57
C ALA A 7 -20.18 -3.19 -39.28
N ALA A 8 -21.18 -2.33 -39.16
CA ALA A 8 -21.41 -1.53 -37.95
C ALA A 8 -21.74 -2.42 -36.73
N ALA A 9 -22.60 -3.42 -36.91
CA ALA A 9 -22.95 -4.37 -35.86
C ALA A 9 -21.73 -5.19 -35.38
N GLU A 10 -20.90 -5.67 -36.30
CA GLU A 10 -19.65 -6.38 -35.98
C GLU A 10 -18.65 -5.51 -35.21
N LYS A 11 -18.48 -4.25 -35.62
CA LYS A 11 -17.61 -3.30 -34.89
C LYS A 11 -18.12 -3.06 -33.47
N GLN A 12 -19.43 -2.92 -33.31
CA GLN A 12 -20.04 -2.74 -31.99
C GLN A 12 -19.89 -3.99 -31.11
N ARG A 13 -20.06 -5.19 -31.68
CA ARG A 13 -19.83 -6.46 -30.99
C ARG A 13 -18.40 -6.55 -30.47
N LYS A 14 -17.40 -6.32 -31.33
CA LYS A 14 -15.98 -6.33 -30.95
C LYS A 14 -15.64 -5.30 -29.87
N ARG A 15 -16.25 -4.11 -29.94
CA ARG A 15 -16.07 -3.07 -28.91
C ARG A 15 -16.61 -3.53 -27.55
N LYS A 16 -17.80 -4.14 -27.52
CA LYS A 16 -18.39 -4.69 -26.30
C LYS A 16 -17.56 -5.83 -25.72
N GLU A 17 -17.08 -6.74 -26.57
CA GLU A 17 -16.21 -7.85 -26.15
C GLU A 17 -14.91 -7.33 -25.54
N PHE A 18 -14.31 -6.32 -26.16
CA PHE A 18 -13.13 -5.67 -25.62
C PHE A 18 -13.39 -4.98 -24.28
N GLU A 19 -14.49 -4.23 -24.14
CA GLU A 19 -14.89 -3.61 -22.87
C GLU A 19 -15.15 -4.65 -21.77
N ALA A 20 -15.82 -5.76 -22.10
CA ALA A 20 -16.04 -6.86 -21.18
C ALA A 20 -14.72 -7.48 -20.69
N SER A 21 -13.76 -7.73 -21.59
CA SER A 21 -12.46 -8.27 -21.22
C SER A 21 -11.66 -7.36 -20.26
N ARG A 22 -11.91 -6.04 -20.28
CA ARG A 22 -11.27 -5.11 -19.33
C ARG A 22 -11.87 -5.23 -17.93
N ILE A 23 -13.17 -5.45 -17.84
CA ILE A 23 -13.86 -5.66 -16.56
C ILE A 23 -13.43 -6.99 -15.96
N GLU A 24 -13.38 -8.05 -16.76
CA GLU A 24 -12.92 -9.37 -16.33
C GLU A 24 -11.52 -9.32 -15.72
N LYS A 25 -10.59 -8.58 -16.34
CA LYS A 25 -9.25 -8.34 -15.76
C LYS A 25 -9.29 -7.68 -14.38
N MET A 26 -10.14 -6.66 -14.20
CA MET A 26 -10.29 -5.98 -12.90
C MET A 26 -10.96 -6.87 -11.85
N GLN A 27 -11.90 -7.71 -12.26
CA GLN A 27 -12.51 -8.72 -11.38
C GLN A 27 -11.45 -9.73 -10.91
N ASN A 28 -10.66 -10.28 -11.83
CA ASN A 28 -9.57 -11.19 -11.51
C ASN A 28 -8.54 -10.58 -10.55
N TYR A 29 -8.24 -9.29 -10.70
CA TYR A 29 -7.38 -8.57 -9.76
C TYR A 29 -8.01 -8.42 -8.37
N ALA A 30 -9.30 -8.07 -8.30
CA ALA A 30 -10.00 -7.86 -7.03
C ALA A 30 -10.25 -9.17 -6.26
N GLU A 31 -10.33 -10.30 -6.95
CA GLU A 31 -10.55 -11.64 -6.39
C GLU A 31 -9.24 -12.42 -6.16
N LEU A 32 -8.09 -11.76 -6.34
CA LEU A 32 -6.80 -12.42 -6.26
C LEU A 32 -6.55 -12.91 -4.82
N SER A 33 -6.07 -14.15 -4.69
CA SER A 33 -5.59 -14.73 -3.42
C SER A 33 -4.06 -14.82 -3.35
N SER A 34 -3.38 -14.61 -4.48
CA SER A 34 -1.92 -14.53 -4.57
C SER A 34 -1.44 -13.08 -4.44
N CYS A 35 -0.12 -12.88 -4.43
CA CYS A 35 0.49 -11.57 -4.27
C CYS A 35 0.03 -10.58 -5.35
N HIS A 36 -0.51 -9.44 -4.94
CA HIS A 36 -0.92 -8.36 -5.86
C HIS A 36 0.24 -7.86 -6.74
N ARG A 37 1.45 -7.81 -6.19
CA ARG A 37 2.64 -7.34 -6.90
C ARG A 37 3.05 -8.29 -8.03
N GLU A 38 2.92 -9.59 -7.82
CA GLU A 38 3.24 -10.62 -8.81
C GLU A 38 2.33 -10.51 -10.02
N TYR A 39 1.02 -10.43 -9.76
CA TYR A 39 0.02 -10.25 -10.79
C TYR A 39 0.25 -8.97 -11.61
N PHE A 40 0.52 -7.85 -10.92
CA PHE A 40 0.70 -6.56 -11.58
C PHE A 40 1.95 -6.57 -12.48
N LEU A 41 3.06 -7.11 -11.98
CA LEU A 41 4.31 -7.24 -12.74
C LEU A 41 4.13 -8.14 -13.97
N GLY A 42 3.49 -9.30 -13.81
CA GLY A 42 3.17 -10.19 -14.93
C GLY A 42 2.27 -9.54 -15.99
N TYR A 43 1.30 -8.72 -15.56
CA TYR A 43 0.41 -7.98 -16.47
C TYR A 43 1.17 -7.00 -17.38
N PHE A 44 2.24 -6.37 -16.88
CA PHE A 44 3.07 -5.43 -17.66
C PHE A 44 4.28 -6.08 -18.34
N GLY A 45 4.56 -7.36 -18.07
CA GLY A 45 5.67 -8.11 -18.66
C GLY A 45 6.98 -8.07 -17.85
N ASP A 46 6.96 -7.55 -16.62
CA ASP A 46 8.13 -7.46 -15.72
C ASP A 46 8.14 -8.61 -14.69
N GLY A 47 8.09 -9.87 -15.16
CA GLY A 47 7.88 -11.06 -14.32
C GLY A 47 8.98 -11.41 -13.31
N GLU A 48 10.07 -10.67 -13.25
CA GLU A 48 11.13 -10.91 -12.25
C GLU A 48 10.79 -10.23 -10.92
N MET A 49 10.54 -11.03 -9.88
CA MET A 49 10.31 -10.53 -8.53
C MET A 49 10.97 -11.42 -7.47
N SER A 50 11.61 -10.79 -6.49
CA SER A 50 11.85 -11.40 -5.17
C SER A 50 10.57 -11.39 -4.31
N GLU A 51 10.61 -11.93 -3.10
CA GLU A 51 9.47 -11.89 -2.16
C GLU A 51 8.91 -10.47 -1.94
N CYS A 52 7.59 -10.28 -2.06
CA CYS A 52 6.95 -8.96 -1.99
C CYS A 52 6.80 -8.41 -0.57
N SER A 53 6.37 -9.24 0.39
CA SER A 53 6.10 -8.94 1.82
C SER A 53 5.32 -7.65 2.20
N ASN A 54 4.72 -6.96 1.23
CA ASN A 54 4.19 -5.60 1.43
C ASN A 54 2.80 -5.35 0.78
N CYS A 55 2.14 -6.41 0.28
CA CYS A 55 0.72 -6.36 -0.06
C CYS A 55 -0.10 -7.17 0.95
N ASP A 56 -1.40 -6.95 0.95
CA ASP A 56 -2.40 -7.61 1.79
C ASP A 56 -2.47 -9.14 1.61
N ASN A 57 -2.16 -9.65 0.41
CA ASN A 57 -2.13 -11.09 0.12
C ASN A 57 -0.78 -11.78 0.39
N CYS A 58 0.24 -11.06 0.87
CA CYS A 58 1.49 -11.73 1.21
C CYS A 58 1.30 -12.62 2.44
N PRO A 59 1.86 -13.85 2.46
CA PRO A 59 1.89 -14.66 3.68
C PRO A 59 2.57 -13.86 4.79
N GLU A 60 2.09 -14.00 6.04
CA GLU A 60 2.59 -13.26 7.19
C GLU A 60 4.01 -13.71 7.59
N GLU A 61 4.99 -13.36 6.77
CA GLU A 61 6.23 -12.78 7.26
C GLU A 61 6.15 -11.29 6.96
N ARG A 62 5.27 -10.58 7.69
CA ARG A 62 5.49 -9.15 7.87
C ARG A 62 6.90 -9.07 8.41
N ALA A 63 7.85 -8.60 7.62
CA ALA A 63 9.08 -8.08 8.17
C ALA A 63 8.62 -7.10 9.25
N GLU A 64 8.72 -7.50 10.52
CA GLU A 64 8.37 -6.65 11.63
C GLU A 64 9.35 -5.49 11.53
N THR A 65 8.95 -4.43 10.82
CA THR A 65 9.68 -3.18 10.80
C THR A 65 9.89 -2.85 12.26
N PRO A 66 11.14 -2.85 12.77
CA PRO A 66 11.37 -2.85 14.21
C PRO A 66 10.66 -1.65 14.83
N ARG A 67 9.54 -1.91 15.51
CA ARG A 67 8.70 -0.85 16.08
C ARG A 67 9.30 -0.48 17.42
N ALA A 68 9.73 0.77 17.56
CA ALA A 68 10.20 1.28 18.84
C ALA A 68 9.02 1.45 19.83
N PHE A 69 7.82 1.66 19.31
CA PHE A 69 6.58 1.92 20.06
C PHE A 69 5.38 1.27 19.37
N ALA A 70 4.37 0.87 20.14
CA ALA A 70 3.12 0.35 19.58
C ALA A 70 2.36 1.44 18.78
N LEU A 71 1.63 1.03 17.74
CA LEU A 71 0.73 1.95 17.04
C LEU A 71 -0.33 2.45 18.01
N HIS A 72 -0.71 3.72 17.85
CA HIS A 72 -1.65 4.45 18.70
C HIS A 72 -1.23 4.59 20.17
N SER A 73 0.01 4.23 20.53
CA SER A 73 0.54 4.48 21.86
C SER A 73 0.90 5.95 22.07
N ARG A 74 0.81 6.40 23.32
CA ARG A 74 1.23 7.75 23.73
C ARG A 74 2.73 7.80 23.95
N VAL A 75 3.35 8.86 23.43
CA VAL A 75 4.78 9.13 23.54
C VAL A 75 5.02 10.59 23.92
N THR A 76 6.20 10.87 24.46
CA THR A 76 6.69 12.23 24.69
C THR A 76 7.98 12.46 23.92
N HIS A 77 8.04 13.55 23.17
CA HIS A 77 9.23 14.03 22.49
C HIS A 77 9.92 15.13 23.29
N LYS A 78 11.26 15.15 23.28
CA LYS A 78 12.09 16.09 24.05
C LYS A 78 11.74 17.58 23.80
N VAL A 79 11.35 17.91 22.58
CA VAL A 79 11.06 19.29 22.15
C VAL A 79 9.58 19.52 21.81
N LEU A 80 8.99 18.64 20.99
CA LEU A 80 7.62 18.75 20.47
C LEU A 80 6.51 18.35 21.46
N GLY A 81 6.88 17.87 22.66
CA GLY A 81 5.90 17.51 23.69
C GLY A 81 5.22 16.16 23.44
N ARG A 82 3.97 16.02 23.87
CA ARG A 82 3.24 14.75 23.87
C ARG A 82 2.59 14.47 22.52
N GLY A 83 2.51 13.19 22.15
CA GLY A 83 1.86 12.78 20.91
C GLY A 83 1.47 11.32 20.85
N VAL A 84 0.86 10.93 19.73
CA VAL A 84 0.38 9.57 19.44
C VAL A 84 1.11 9.03 18.22
N VAL A 85 1.60 7.78 18.31
CA VAL A 85 2.21 7.09 17.16
C VAL A 85 1.13 6.71 16.15
N GLU A 86 1.16 7.28 14.95
CA GLU A 86 0.14 7.07 13.92
C GLU A 86 0.50 5.91 12.99
N ARG A 87 1.74 5.89 12.50
CA ARG A 87 2.19 4.88 11.52
C ARG A 87 3.71 4.74 11.47
N TYR A 88 4.16 3.67 10.81
CA TYR A 88 5.55 3.45 10.42
C TYR A 88 5.64 3.38 8.89
N GLN A 89 6.64 4.02 8.30
CA GLN A 89 6.87 4.00 6.86
C GLN A 89 8.35 4.15 6.55
N GLY A 90 8.94 3.19 5.83
CA GLY A 90 10.29 3.32 5.27
C GLY A 90 11.38 3.66 6.30
N GLY A 91 11.36 3.01 7.48
CA GLY A 91 12.34 3.28 8.55
C GLY A 91 12.07 4.55 9.36
N ASN A 92 10.91 5.18 9.17
CA ASN A 92 10.45 6.33 9.94
C ASN A 92 9.18 5.99 10.74
N THR A 93 8.93 6.74 11.80
CA THR A 93 7.66 6.79 12.53
C THR A 93 7.00 8.14 12.34
N VAL A 94 5.68 8.15 12.21
CA VAL A 94 4.89 9.38 12.17
C VAL A 94 4.14 9.50 13.49
N VAL A 95 4.31 10.65 14.15
CA VAL A 95 3.69 10.96 15.44
C VAL A 95 2.83 12.20 15.27
N HIS A 96 1.61 12.17 15.78
CA HIS A 96 0.76 13.34 15.90
C HIS A 96 0.97 13.95 17.30
N PHE A 97 1.63 15.10 17.36
CA PHE A 97 1.85 15.85 18.59
C PHE A 97 0.65 16.75 18.92
N ASP A 98 0.29 16.83 20.20
CA ASP A 98 -0.90 17.55 20.69
C ASP A 98 -0.89 19.03 20.25
N ASP A 99 0.24 19.70 20.37
CA ASP A 99 0.42 21.11 20.00
C ASP A 99 1.18 21.30 18.67
N GLY A 100 1.76 20.21 18.13
CA GLY A 100 2.71 20.25 17.01
C GLY A 100 2.21 19.62 15.71
N GLY A 101 1.05 18.96 15.72
CA GLY A 101 0.51 18.28 14.54
C GLY A 101 1.32 17.05 14.11
N LEU A 102 1.17 16.63 12.85
CA LEU A 102 1.84 15.45 12.31
C LEU A 102 3.32 15.72 12.01
N THR A 103 4.20 14.91 12.60
CA THR A 103 5.65 14.97 12.38
C THR A 103 6.20 13.58 12.04
N THR A 104 7.07 13.53 11.03
CA THR A 104 7.79 12.32 10.63
C THR A 104 9.18 12.32 11.26
N LEU A 105 9.53 11.24 11.96
CA LEU A 105 10.81 11.06 12.66
C LEU A 105 11.51 9.78 12.18
N SER A 106 12.81 9.85 11.94
CA SER A 106 13.60 8.66 11.62
C SER A 106 13.74 7.74 12.82
N LEU A 107 13.52 6.43 12.64
CA LEU A 107 13.70 5.45 13.72
C LEU A 107 15.14 5.37 14.22
N LYS A 108 16.10 5.62 13.33
CA LYS A 108 17.52 5.70 13.70
C LYS A 108 17.75 6.85 14.67
N ALA A 109 17.26 8.04 14.35
CA ALA A 109 17.38 9.21 15.22
C ALA A 109 16.63 9.04 16.55
N VAL A 110 15.44 8.42 16.51
CA VAL A 110 14.67 8.11 17.72
C VAL A 110 15.47 7.22 18.68
N LYS A 111 16.15 6.18 18.17
CA LYS A 111 17.00 5.29 18.98
C LYS A 111 18.30 5.95 19.43
N GLU A 112 19.05 6.56 18.51
CA GLU A 112 20.39 7.11 18.80
C GLU A 112 20.34 8.33 19.72
N SER A 113 19.30 9.16 19.59
CA SER A 113 19.18 10.42 20.33
C SER A 113 18.10 10.38 21.42
N ASN A 114 17.48 9.23 21.67
CA ASN A 114 16.37 9.05 22.62
C ASN A 114 15.30 10.14 22.46
N LEU A 115 14.83 10.36 21.23
CA LEU A 115 13.94 11.49 20.92
C LEU A 115 12.52 11.28 21.46
N LEU A 116 12.08 10.02 21.54
CA LEU A 116 10.75 9.63 22.02
C LEU A 116 10.87 8.75 23.24
N MET A 117 9.94 8.92 24.18
CA MET A 117 9.79 8.10 25.38
C MET A 117 8.33 7.68 25.53
N PRO A 118 8.03 6.47 26.03
CA PRO A 118 6.66 6.06 26.28
C PRO A 118 6.05 6.93 27.39
N LEU A 119 4.81 7.34 27.20
CA LEU A 119 4.02 8.01 28.24
C LEU A 119 3.12 6.94 28.87
N ALA A 120 3.40 6.58 30.12
CA ALA A 120 2.60 5.61 30.89
C ALA A 120 1.17 6.12 31.13
#